data_AF-A0A7C8A8X7-F1
#
_entry.id   AF-A0A7C8A8X7-F1
#
_cell.length_a   1.000
_cell.length_b   1.000
_cell.length_c   1.000
_cell.angle_alpha   90.00
_cell.angle_beta   90.00
_cell.angle_gamma   90.00
#
_symmetry.space_group_name_H-M   'P 1'
#
loop_
_entity.id
_entity.type
_entity.pdbx_description
1 polymer ?
#
loop_
_entity_poly.entity_id
_entity_poly.type
_entity_poly.pdbx_seq_one_letter_code
_entity_poly.pdbx_strand_id
1 'polypeptide(L)' 'IAYTDGVTEAMNGKNELFGNDRLLNVVQRISNRDIQTTCNAIMDDVVFFADKAPQSDDITILCLQYSGDNKGL' A
#
# COMPACT_ATOMS: atom_id res chain seq x y z
N ILE A 1 -7.29 5.21 2.60
CA ILE A 1 -6.81 3.87 2.19
C ILE A 1 -7.04 2.95 3.36
N ALA A 2 -7.56 1.74 3.13
CA ALA A 2 -7.71 0.69 4.11
C ALA A 2 -6.97 -0.56 3.61
N TYR A 3 -6.49 -1.41 4.51
CA TYR A 3 -5.68 -2.58 4.19
C TYR A 3 -5.78 -3.63 5.29
N THR A 4 -5.49 -4.89 4.96
CA THR A 4 -5.24 -5.96 5.94
C THR A 4 -3.80 -5.89 6.45
N ASP A 5 -3.56 -6.42 7.64
CA ASP A 5 -2.23 -6.55 8.25
C ASP A 5 -1.23 -7.33 7.39
N GLY A 6 -1.69 -8.26 6.55
CA GLY A 6 -0.84 -8.91 5.53
C GLY A 6 -0.02 -7.94 4.64
N VAL A 7 -0.46 -6.68 4.46
CA VAL A 7 0.37 -5.63 3.82
C VAL A 7 1.60 -5.28 4.68
N THR A 8 1.37 -4.99 5.95
CA THR A 8 2.43 -4.53 6.87
C THR A 8 3.30 -5.66 7.38
N GLU A 9 2.76 -6.88 7.42
CA GLU A 9 3.43 -8.10 7.87
C GLU A 9 4.09 -8.89 6.72
N ALA A 10 4.02 -8.40 5.48
CA ALA A 10 4.80 -8.96 4.38
C ALA A 10 6.30 -8.92 4.75
N MET A 11 6.94 -10.08 4.67
CA MET A 11 8.35 -10.25 5.07
C MET A 11 9.24 -10.40 3.84
N ASN A 12 10.44 -9.82 3.92
CA ASN A 12 11.49 -10.10 2.94
C ASN A 12 12.33 -11.32 3.35
N GLY A 13 13.28 -11.72 2.51
CA GLY A 13 14.18 -12.85 2.79
C GLY A 13 15.09 -12.70 4.02
N LYS A 14 15.11 -11.53 4.67
CA LYS A 14 15.83 -11.26 5.92
C LYS A 14 14.91 -11.27 7.14
N ASN A 15 13.65 -11.65 6.98
CA ASN A 15 12.61 -11.57 8.01
C ASN A 15 12.32 -10.15 8.50
N GLU A 16 12.61 -9.14 7.68
CA GLU A 16 12.21 -7.76 7.95
C GLU A 16 10.77 -7.56 7.44
N LEU A 17 9.93 -6.91 8.24
CA LEU A 17 8.56 -6.56 7.87
C LEU A 17 8.56 -5.36 6.93
N PHE A 18 7.59 -5.30 6.02
CA PHE A 18 7.35 -4.13 5.17
C PHE A 18 7.06 -2.90 6.03
N GLY A 19 6.13 -3.07 7.00
CA GLY A 19 5.86 -2.09 8.04
C GLY A 19 5.15 -0.81 7.56
N ASN A 20 4.69 -0.03 8.53
CA ASN A 20 3.92 1.20 8.30
C ASN A 20 4.75 2.30 7.62
N ASP A 21 6.05 2.38 7.90
CA ASP A 21 6.91 3.44 7.36
C ASP A 21 7.04 3.34 5.84
N ARG A 22 7.20 2.12 5.30
CA ARG A 22 7.25 1.91 3.84
C ARG A 22 5.90 2.21 3.21
N LEU A 23 4.80 1.72 3.80
CA LEU A 23 3.45 2.02 3.34
C LEU A 23 3.19 3.53 3.26
N LEU A 24 3.54 4.27 4.32
CA LEU A 24 3.37 5.71 4.37
C LEU A 24 4.19 6.41 3.27
N ASN A 25 5.45 6.00 3.09
CA ASN A 25 6.32 6.53 2.04
C ASN A 25 5.75 6.30 0.63
N VAL A 26 5.18 5.13 0.36
CA VAL A 26 4.51 4.83 -0.91
C VAL A 26 3.34 5.78 -1.13
N VAL A 27 2.43 5.87 -0.16
CA VAL A 27 1.22 6.70 -0.25
C VAL A 27 1.57 8.18 -0.45
N GLN A 28 2.58 8.68 0.25
CA GLN A 28 3.02 10.08 0.12
C GLN A 28 3.58 10.40 -1.28
N ARG A 29 4.28 9.45 -1.93
CA ARG A 29 4.82 9.65 -3.28
C ARG A 29 3.74 9.71 -4.38
N ILE A 30 2.54 9.19 -4.11
CA ILE A 30 1.51 8.98 -5.13
C ILE A 30 0.38 10.03 -5.08
N SER A 31 0.48 11.04 -4.21
CA SER A 31 -0.60 11.97 -3.83
C SER A 31 -1.38 12.70 -4.96
N ASN A 32 -0.97 12.61 -6.23
CA ASN A 32 -1.63 13.21 -7.41
C ASN A 32 -1.95 12.21 -8.54
N ARG A 33 -1.99 10.90 -8.28
CA ARG A 33 -2.36 9.90 -9.30
C ARG A 33 -3.77 9.38 -9.11
N ASP A 34 -4.29 8.72 -10.14
CA ASP A 34 -5.56 8.03 -10.06
C ASP A 34 -5.53 6.94 -8.97
N ILE A 35 -6.73 6.61 -8.47
CA ILE A 35 -6.91 5.71 -7.35
C ILE A 35 -6.41 4.28 -7.63
N GLN A 36 -6.52 3.82 -8.88
CA GLN A 36 -6.07 2.49 -9.28
C GLN A 36 -4.55 2.42 -9.26
N THR A 37 -3.86 3.46 -9.76
CA THR A 37 -2.41 3.57 -9.65
C THR A 37 -1.93 3.57 -8.19
N THR A 38 -2.70 4.15 -7.27
CA THR A 38 -2.35 4.12 -5.84
C THR A 38 -2.38 2.70 -5.29
N CYS A 39 -3.44 1.96 -5.56
CA CYS A 39 -3.58 0.57 -5.12
C CYS A 39 -2.50 -0.33 -5.75
N ASN A 40 -2.25 -0.20 -7.05
CA ASN A 40 -1.20 -0.97 -7.73
C ASN A 40 0.18 -0.67 -7.17
N ALA A 41 0.52 0.61 -6.96
CA ALA A 41 1.84 0.97 -6.47
C ALA A 41 2.11 0.50 -5.02
N ILE A 42 1.08 0.39 -4.17
CA ILE A 42 1.22 -0.24 -2.85
C ILE A 42 1.48 -1.73 -3.01
N MET A 43 0.69 -2.42 -3.83
CA MET A 43 0.88 -3.85 -4.08
C MET A 43 2.27 -4.15 -4.67
N ASP A 44 2.70 -3.36 -5.66
CA ASP A 44 3.99 -3.50 -6.31
C ASP A 44 5.16 -3.29 -5.32
N ASP A 45 5.08 -2.30 -4.42
CA ASP A 45 6.14 -2.06 -3.43
C ASP A 45 6.19 -3.18 -2.37
N VAL A 46 5.04 -3.76 -1.99
CA VAL A 46 4.97 -4.93 -1.10
C VAL A 46 5.61 -6.15 -1.76
N VAL A 47 5.24 -6.45 -3.01
CA VAL A 47 5.80 -7.57 -3.79
C VAL A 47 7.29 -7.37 -4.02
N PHE A 48 7.71 -6.16 -4.39
CA PHE A 48 9.11 -5.83 -4.59
C PHE A 48 9.93 -5.97 -3.29
N PHE A 49 9.38 -5.55 -2.16
CA PHE A 49 10.04 -5.71 -0.86
C PHE A 49 10.17 -7.17 -0.44
N ALA A 50 9.11 -7.97 -0.63
CA ALA A 50 9.13 -9.40 -0.33
C ALA A 50 10.10 -10.18 -1.23
N ASP A 51 10.29 -9.70 -2.47
CA ASP A 51 11.13 -10.34 -3.51
C ASP A 51 10.72 -11.80 -3.76
N LYS A 52 11.51 -12.76 -3.29
CA LYS A 52 11.23 -14.21 -3.42
C LYS A 52 10.74 -14.84 -2.13
N ALA A 53 10.58 -14.05 -1.06
CA ALA A 53 10.04 -14.56 0.18
C ALA A 53 8.60 -15.05 -0.05
N PRO A 54 8.23 -16.21 0.50
CA PRO A 54 6.86 -16.67 0.42
C PRO A 54 5.93 -15.68 1.13
N GLN A 55 4.75 -15.49 0.56
CA GLN A 55 3.71 -14.69 1.21
C GLN A 55 3.34 -15.31 2.56
N SER A 56 3.33 -14.48 3.61
CA SER A 56 3.07 -14.88 4.99
C SER A 56 1.58 -14.87 5.34
N ASP A 57 0.79 -13.99 4.72
CA ASP A 57 -0.64 -13.80 4.99
C ASP A 57 -1.39 -13.15 3.79
N ASP A 58 -2.72 -13.12 3.81
CA ASP A 58 -3.56 -12.53 2.76
C ASP A 58 -3.42 -11.00 2.68
N ILE A 59 -3.05 -10.52 1.48
CA ILE A 59 -2.84 -9.09 1.21
C ILE A 59 -4.09 -8.52 0.54
N THR A 60 -4.76 -7.58 1.21
CA THR A 60 -5.89 -6.82 0.66
C THR A 60 -5.68 -5.32 0.82
N ILE A 61 -5.92 -4.56 -0.25
CA ILE A 61 -5.81 -3.09 -0.27
C ILE A 61 -7.11 -2.50 -0.85
N LEU A 62 -7.67 -1.50 -0.16
CA LEU A 62 -8.81 -0.71 -0.59
C LEU A 62 -8.44 0.78 -0.64
N CYS A 63 -8.49 1.33 -1.84
CA CYS A 63 -8.35 2.77 -2.07
C CYS A 63 -9.74 3.40 -2.24
N LEU A 64 -9.98 4.53 -1.58
CA LEU A 64 -11.18 5.35 -1.74
C LEU A 64 -10.75 6.79 -2.07
N GLN A 65 -11.30 7.35 -3.15
CA GLN A 65 -11.09 8.75 -3.55
C GLN A 65 -12.40 9.49 -3.34
N TYR A 66 -12.35 10.52 -2.52
CA TYR A 66 -13.47 11.40 -2.27
C TYR A 66 -13.40 12.60 -3.22
N SER A 67 -14.30 12.64 -4.20
CA SER A 67 -14.43 13.72 -5.18
C SER A 67 -15.58 14.67 -4.83
N GLY A 68 -15.64 15.12 -3.57
CA GLY A 68 -16.68 16.04 -3.14
C GLY A 68 -16.64 17.35 -3.94
N ASP A 69 -17.80 17.89 -4.29
CA ASP A 69 -17.90 19.24 -4.82
C ASP A 69 -17.41 20.22 -3.75
N ASN A 70 -16.37 20.99 -4.06
CA ASN A 70 -16.01 22.19 -3.29
C ASN A 70 -17.09 23.27 -3.53
N LYS A 71 -18.31 23.05 -3.04
CA LYS A 71 -19.19 24.16 -2.67
C LYS A 71 -18.66 24.66 -1.34
N GLY A 72 -17.74 25.61 -1.42
CA GLY A 72 -17.18 26.31 -0.28
C GLY A 72 -18.30 26.71 0.70
N LEU A 73 -18.03 26.48 1.98
CA LEU A 73 -18.72 27.18 3.05
C LEU A 73 -18.46 28.68 2.94
#